data_AF-A0ABD1QLV1-F1
#
_entry.id   AF-A0ABD1QLV1-F1
#
_cell.length_a   1.000
_cell.length_b   1.000
_cell.length_c   1.000
_cell.angle_alpha   90.00
_cell.angle_beta   90.00
_cell.angle_gamma   90.00
#
_symmetry.space_group_name_H-M   'P 1'
#
loop_
_entity.id
_entity.type
_entity.pdbx_description
1 polymer ?
#
loop_
_entity_poly.entity_id
_entity_poly.type
_entity_poly.pdbx_seq_one_letter_code
_entity_poly.pdbx_strand_id
1 'polypeptide(L)'
;MNLYSSISPGALVLLLLIFPTLINNLAAKHGYKATIHHHHNLLPGKAMSNHRLQRAYIALQAWKRVIYSDPNNITSNWDGPMVCNYTGVYCSPYPNNTKIQVVSGIDLNHYDLAGFLPEELGLLTDLALLHLNSNRFCGILPQSLSNLILLYELDLSNNRFVGPFPSVVLSLPTLKYLDLRYNEFEGKLPPELFSKSLDAIFVNSNRFTDVIPRNLGSSSASVVVFANNKFGGCIPRSIANFANTLEELLLINTSIKGCLPPEVGYLYKLRVLDVSYNKIIGPIPYSIAGLAHLELLNFGHNMMTGDVPDGVCCLPNLSNFTLSYNFFCEEGGICSNLTSKGIMFDDRRNCLPNKPQQRSKKECDAVDQHPVDCAQSCGNSLY
;
A
#
# COMPACT_ATOMS: atom_id res chain seq x y z
N MET A 1 17.10 -1.51 -56.47
CA MET A 1 16.58 -0.12 -56.54
C MET A 1 16.25 0.26 -55.09
N ASN A 2 17.17 0.79 -54.24
CA ASN A 2 17.84 2.11 -54.23
C ASN A 2 16.84 3.24 -54.56
N LEU A 3 16.56 4.27 -53.73
CA LEU A 3 17.39 5.07 -52.80
C LEU A 3 16.55 5.60 -51.58
N TYR A 4 17.07 5.59 -50.33
CA TYR A 4 17.61 6.71 -49.48
C TYR A 4 16.65 7.88 -49.17
N SER A 5 16.54 8.52 -47.98
CA SER A 5 17.37 8.67 -46.75
C SER A 5 16.53 9.48 -45.72
N SER A 6 16.32 9.09 -44.45
CA SER A 6 17.12 9.35 -43.21
C SER A 6 17.50 10.80 -42.88
N ILE A 7 16.99 11.35 -41.76
CA ILE A 7 17.67 12.36 -40.92
C ILE A 7 17.33 12.06 -39.44
N SER A 8 18.36 11.98 -38.58
CA SER A 8 18.26 11.90 -37.11
C SER A 8 19.01 13.09 -36.45
N PRO A 9 18.87 13.29 -35.12
CA PRO A 9 19.05 14.56 -34.44
C PRO A 9 20.48 14.78 -33.90
N GLY A 10 20.85 16.05 -33.66
CA GLY A 10 22.11 16.44 -33.03
C GLY A 10 22.01 17.80 -32.33
N ALA A 11 22.45 17.81 -31.07
CA ALA A 11 22.33 18.85 -30.05
C ALA A 11 23.10 20.16 -30.31
N LEU A 12 22.68 21.24 -29.63
CA LEU A 12 23.62 22.25 -29.12
C LEU A 12 23.18 22.73 -27.72
N VAL A 13 24.19 22.96 -26.87
CA VAL A 13 24.14 23.05 -25.42
C VAL A 13 24.69 24.43 -24.98
N LEU A 14 24.01 25.03 -23.98
CA LEU A 14 24.47 25.95 -22.92
C LEU A 14 24.83 27.44 -23.13
N LEU A 15 24.42 28.19 -22.08
CA LEU A 15 24.99 29.39 -21.40
C LEU A 15 24.45 30.78 -21.79
N LEU A 16 24.17 31.75 -20.90
CA LEU A 16 23.84 31.91 -19.47
C LEU A 16 23.53 33.42 -19.27
N LEU A 17 22.55 33.78 -18.42
CA LEU A 17 22.44 34.99 -17.54
C LEU A 17 22.42 36.38 -18.26
N ILE A 18 21.55 37.36 -17.92
CA ILE A 18 21.44 38.15 -16.68
C ILE A 18 20.13 39.00 -16.70
N PHE A 19 19.52 39.14 -15.51
CA PHE A 19 18.39 39.93 -14.95
C PHE A 19 18.09 41.37 -15.47
N PRO A 20 16.97 42.09 -15.10
CA PRO A 20 16.20 41.95 -13.85
C PRO A 20 14.65 42.08 -13.82
N THR A 21 14.16 41.52 -12.71
CA THR A 21 12.96 41.71 -11.85
C THR A 21 12.08 42.97 -11.98
N LEU A 22 10.75 42.76 -11.94
CA LEU A 22 9.69 43.39 -11.10
C LEU A 22 8.33 42.92 -11.67
N ILE A 23 7.42 42.17 -11.03
CA ILE A 23 6.60 42.48 -9.85
C ILE A 23 5.81 41.21 -9.41
N ASN A 24 5.94 40.89 -8.13
CA ASN A 24 5.00 40.33 -7.14
C ASN A 24 4.32 38.94 -7.27
N ASN A 25 4.88 37.99 -6.51
CA ASN A 25 4.29 37.40 -5.28
C ASN A 25 2.75 37.33 -5.15
N LEU A 26 2.21 36.12 -5.26
CA LEU A 26 1.05 35.68 -4.48
C LEU A 26 1.49 34.56 -3.53
N ALA A 27 2.10 34.99 -2.41
CA ALA A 27 2.15 34.19 -1.21
C ALA A 27 0.78 34.32 -0.53
N ALA A 28 0.01 33.22 -0.47
CA ALA A 28 -1.23 33.17 0.29
C ALA A 28 -0.88 33.23 1.79
N LYS A 29 -1.00 34.44 2.34
CA LYS A 29 -0.85 34.75 3.76
C LYS A 29 -2.03 34.15 4.52
N HIS A 30 -1.76 33.21 5.42
CA HIS A 30 -2.66 32.91 6.54
C HIS A 30 -2.80 34.17 7.40
N GLY A 31 -4.03 34.63 7.59
CA GLY A 31 -4.32 35.81 8.38
C GLY A 31 -5.81 36.08 8.57
N TYR A 32 -6.31 35.63 9.72
CA TYR A 32 -7.48 36.13 10.46
C TYR A 32 -8.91 35.79 9.98
N LYS A 33 -9.66 35.30 10.97
CA LYS A 33 -11.09 34.92 10.96
C LYS A 33 -11.97 36.01 10.34
N ALA A 34 -12.71 35.62 9.30
CA ALA A 34 -14.02 36.17 9.02
C ALA A 34 -15.04 35.03 9.17
N THR A 35 -15.80 35.06 10.26
CA THR A 35 -16.97 34.19 10.44
C THR A 35 -18.02 34.64 9.42
N ILE A 36 -18.02 34.05 8.24
CA ILE A 36 -19.11 34.25 7.27
C ILE A 36 -20.26 33.37 7.75
N HIS A 37 -21.18 33.97 8.49
CA HIS A 37 -22.50 33.38 8.73
C HIS A 37 -23.25 33.35 7.40
N HIS A 38 -23.13 32.25 6.66
CA HIS A 38 -24.08 31.94 5.61
C HIS A 38 -25.40 31.52 6.27
N HIS A 39 -26.34 32.45 6.35
CA HIS A 39 -27.76 32.15 6.54
C HIS A 39 -28.23 31.35 5.31
N HIS A 40 -28.21 30.03 5.43
CA HIS A 40 -29.03 29.19 4.56
C HIS A 40 -30.49 29.38 4.98
N ASN A 41 -31.29 29.95 4.06
CA ASN A 41 -32.74 29.98 4.15
C ASN A 41 -33.26 28.53 4.24
N LEU A 42 -33.44 28.06 5.47
CA LEU A 42 -34.27 26.90 5.76
C LEU A 42 -35.70 27.26 5.41
N LEU A 43 -36.31 26.50 4.50
CA LEU A 43 -37.77 26.48 4.35
C LEU A 43 -38.41 26.26 5.73
N PRO A 44 -39.41 27.05 6.15
CA PRO A 44 -40.07 26.86 7.43
C PRO A 44 -41.01 25.65 7.33
N GLY A 45 -40.49 24.47 7.63
CA GLY A 45 -41.25 23.23 7.55
C GLY A 45 -40.54 22.09 8.28
N LYS A 46 -40.77 22.00 9.60
CA LYS A 46 -40.38 20.91 10.51
C LYS A 46 -38.86 20.78 10.71
N ALA A 47 -38.36 21.31 11.83
CA ALA A 47 -37.00 21.02 12.30
C ALA A 47 -36.76 19.50 12.27
N MET A 48 -35.69 19.05 11.61
CA MET A 48 -35.26 17.66 11.74
C MET A 48 -35.02 17.40 13.22
N SER A 49 -35.84 16.57 13.86
CA SER A 49 -35.68 16.24 15.29
C SER A 49 -34.34 15.58 15.57
N ASN A 50 -33.70 15.01 14.55
CA ASN A 50 -32.41 14.33 14.64
C ASN A 50 -31.27 15.22 14.12
N HIS A 51 -30.61 15.92 15.04
CA HIS A 51 -29.45 16.77 14.75
C HIS A 51 -28.27 16.03 14.11
N ARG A 52 -28.14 14.70 14.30
CA ARG A 52 -27.08 13.90 13.67
C ARG A 52 -27.30 13.77 12.17
N LEU A 53 -28.53 13.49 11.74
CA LEU A 53 -28.89 13.47 10.31
C LEU A 53 -28.81 14.86 9.67
N GLN A 54 -29.09 15.93 10.44
CA GLN A 54 -28.89 17.30 9.97
C GLN A 54 -27.40 17.59 9.70
N ARG A 55 -26.50 17.17 10.60
CA ARG A 55 -25.04 17.28 10.36
C ARG A 55 -24.59 16.45 9.16
N ALA A 56 -25.13 15.25 9.01
CA ALA A 56 -24.86 14.40 7.85
C ALA A 56 -25.33 15.05 6.54
N TYR A 57 -26.51 15.68 6.53
CA TYR A 57 -26.99 16.44 5.39
C TYR A 57 -26.01 17.55 5.01
N ILE A 58 -25.52 18.34 5.98
CA ILE A 58 -24.53 19.39 5.71
C ILE A 58 -23.26 18.80 5.09
N ALA A 59 -22.73 17.72 5.66
CA ALA A 59 -21.53 17.05 5.15
C ALA A 59 -21.71 16.53 3.72
N LEU A 60 -22.79 15.81 3.46
CA LEU A 60 -23.07 15.19 2.16
C LEU A 60 -23.36 16.24 1.08
N GLN A 61 -24.03 17.32 1.42
CA GLN A 61 -24.25 18.44 0.49
C GLN A 61 -22.95 19.21 0.19
N ALA A 62 -22.08 19.41 1.19
CA ALA A 62 -20.76 19.98 0.97
C ALA A 62 -19.91 19.07 0.06
N TRP A 63 -19.96 17.76 0.27
CA TRP A 63 -19.24 16.79 -0.56
C TRP A 63 -19.79 16.72 -1.98
N LYS A 64 -21.12 16.68 -2.16
CA LYS A 64 -21.76 16.75 -3.49
C LYS A 64 -21.29 17.97 -4.29
N ARG A 65 -21.13 19.13 -3.66
CA ARG A 65 -20.68 20.37 -4.34
C ARG A 65 -19.26 20.28 -4.88
N VAL A 66 -18.42 19.41 -4.31
CA VAL A 66 -17.02 19.24 -4.73
C VAL A 66 -16.79 17.97 -5.57
N ILE A 67 -17.84 17.20 -5.81
CA ILE A 67 -17.88 16.16 -6.84
C ILE A 67 -18.16 16.85 -8.18
N TYR A 68 -17.12 16.96 -9.01
CA TYR A 68 -17.19 17.64 -10.30
C TYR A 68 -17.41 16.70 -11.48
N SER A 69 -17.34 15.37 -11.28
CA SER A 69 -17.75 14.37 -12.28
C SER A 69 -18.49 13.23 -11.60
N ASP A 70 -19.69 12.93 -12.10
CA ASP A 70 -20.53 11.82 -11.65
C ASP A 70 -21.10 11.08 -12.88
N PRO A 71 -20.34 10.17 -13.50
CA PRO A 71 -20.74 9.55 -14.78
C PRO A 71 -22.00 8.69 -14.67
N ASN A 72 -22.28 8.13 -13.50
CA ASN A 72 -23.42 7.23 -13.28
C ASN A 72 -24.59 7.94 -12.57
N ASN A 73 -24.52 9.26 -12.39
CA ASN A 73 -25.53 10.08 -11.72
C ASN A 73 -25.94 9.56 -10.33
N ILE A 74 -25.01 8.97 -9.57
CA ILE A 74 -25.31 8.37 -8.26
C ILE A 74 -25.63 9.42 -7.20
N THR A 75 -25.10 10.64 -7.33
CA THR A 75 -25.41 11.76 -6.43
C THR A 75 -26.72 12.48 -6.81
N SER A 76 -27.44 12.02 -7.84
CA SER A 76 -28.68 12.66 -8.31
C SER A 76 -29.76 12.71 -7.22
N ASN A 77 -29.90 11.65 -6.42
CA ASN A 77 -30.85 11.57 -5.30
C ASN A 77 -30.32 12.14 -3.98
N TRP A 78 -29.13 12.74 -3.98
CA TRP A 78 -28.61 13.47 -2.83
C TRP A 78 -29.25 14.87 -2.76
N ASP A 79 -30.56 14.90 -2.57
CA ASP A 79 -31.36 16.12 -2.44
C ASP A 79 -32.40 15.99 -1.32
N GLY A 80 -32.70 17.11 -0.67
CA GLY A 80 -33.61 17.15 0.48
C GLY A 80 -33.06 16.49 1.77
N PRO A 81 -33.82 16.53 2.87
CA PRO A 81 -33.32 16.18 4.21
C PRO A 81 -33.25 14.67 4.50
N MET A 82 -33.78 13.81 3.62
CA MET A 82 -33.83 12.36 3.84
C MET A 82 -32.52 11.68 3.44
N VAL A 83 -31.44 11.97 4.17
CA VAL A 83 -30.07 11.48 3.86
C VAL A 83 -29.93 9.96 3.80
N CYS A 84 -30.78 9.22 4.51
CA CYS A 84 -30.77 7.75 4.47
C CYS A 84 -31.31 7.17 3.16
N ASN A 85 -31.90 7.99 2.29
CA ASN A 85 -32.36 7.58 0.96
C ASN A 85 -31.30 7.88 -0.12
N TYR A 86 -30.18 8.50 0.23
CA TYR A 86 -29.13 8.85 -0.72
C TYR A 86 -28.41 7.59 -1.18
N THR A 87 -28.11 7.49 -2.48
CA THR A 87 -27.40 6.33 -3.02
C THR A 87 -26.01 6.26 -2.38
N GLY A 88 -25.64 5.05 -1.92
CA GLY A 88 -24.36 4.80 -1.26
C GLY A 88 -24.28 5.28 0.20
N VAL A 89 -25.36 5.83 0.77
CA VAL A 89 -25.41 6.24 2.18
C VAL A 89 -26.25 5.23 2.96
N TYR A 90 -25.67 4.67 4.02
CA TYR A 90 -26.28 3.63 4.84
C TYR A 90 -26.51 4.15 6.25
N CYS A 91 -27.76 4.07 6.69
CA CYS A 91 -28.16 4.43 8.04
C CYS A 91 -28.45 3.22 8.91
N SER A 92 -28.13 3.29 10.19
CA SER A 92 -28.46 2.27 11.19
C SER A 92 -28.87 2.91 12.53
N PRO A 93 -29.49 2.14 13.44
CA PRO A 93 -29.74 2.60 14.80
C PRO A 93 -28.42 2.87 15.54
N TYR A 94 -28.35 3.97 16.29
CA TYR A 94 -27.17 4.32 17.09
C TYR A 94 -26.91 3.22 18.15
N PRO A 95 -25.66 2.75 18.35
CA PRO A 95 -25.36 1.59 19.18
C PRO A 95 -25.94 1.63 20.60
N ASN A 96 -25.97 2.82 21.23
CA ASN A 96 -26.46 2.97 22.61
C ASN A 96 -27.90 3.51 22.69
N ASN A 97 -28.56 3.78 21.56
CA ASN A 97 -29.94 4.25 21.54
C ASN A 97 -30.59 3.96 20.18
N THR A 98 -31.32 2.85 20.11
CA THR A 98 -31.96 2.37 18.88
C THR A 98 -33.07 3.28 18.35
N LYS A 99 -33.52 4.28 19.13
CA LYS A 99 -34.50 5.30 18.68
C LYS A 99 -33.86 6.39 17.82
N ILE A 100 -32.54 6.49 17.81
CA ILE A 100 -31.78 7.47 17.02
C ILE A 100 -31.20 6.74 15.81
N GLN A 101 -31.56 7.19 14.62
CA GLN A 101 -30.95 6.72 13.38
C GLN A 101 -29.77 7.62 13.01
N VAL A 102 -28.67 7.03 12.55
CA VAL A 102 -27.45 7.75 12.16
C VAL A 102 -26.94 7.25 10.81
N VAL A 103 -26.15 8.07 10.11
CA VAL A 103 -25.37 7.59 8.96
C VAL A 103 -24.17 6.82 9.52
N SER A 104 -24.15 5.51 9.31
CA SER A 104 -23.13 4.61 9.83
C SER A 104 -22.19 4.07 8.75
N GLY A 105 -22.57 4.17 7.47
CA GLY A 105 -21.71 3.74 6.38
C GLY A 105 -21.91 4.58 5.14
N ILE A 106 -20.83 4.75 4.38
CA ILE A 106 -20.84 5.28 3.02
C ILE A 106 -20.07 4.28 2.16
N ASP A 107 -20.73 3.74 1.13
CA ASP A 107 -20.10 2.89 0.12
C ASP A 107 -20.40 3.48 -1.27
N LEU A 108 -19.33 3.97 -1.90
CA LEU A 108 -19.34 4.52 -3.25
C LEU A 108 -18.37 3.76 -4.16
N ASN A 109 -18.14 2.48 -3.92
CA ASN A 109 -17.23 1.68 -4.73
C ASN A 109 -17.63 1.64 -6.22
N HIS A 110 -16.64 1.73 -7.10
CA HIS A 110 -16.76 1.54 -8.56
C HIS A 110 -17.64 2.55 -9.33
N TYR A 111 -17.84 3.74 -8.78
CA TYR A 111 -18.70 4.74 -9.41
C TYR A 111 -17.99 5.78 -10.29
N ASP A 112 -16.65 5.73 -10.36
CA ASP A 112 -15.82 6.65 -11.16
C ASP A 112 -16.10 8.15 -10.85
N LEU A 113 -16.47 8.46 -9.61
CA LEU A 113 -16.71 9.82 -9.12
C LEU A 113 -15.39 10.60 -9.09
N ALA A 114 -15.37 11.82 -9.63
CA ALA A 114 -14.23 12.72 -9.51
C ALA A 114 -14.56 13.92 -8.62
N GLY A 115 -13.67 14.21 -7.68
CA GLY A 115 -13.90 15.20 -6.62
C GLY A 115 -12.74 15.21 -5.64
N PHE A 116 -12.95 15.82 -4.47
CA PHE A 116 -12.07 15.66 -3.31
C PHE A 116 -12.90 15.48 -2.04
N LEU A 117 -12.25 15.12 -0.94
CA LEU A 117 -12.89 14.98 0.37
C LEU A 117 -12.84 16.34 1.11
N PRO A 118 -13.98 17.02 1.35
CA PRO A 118 -13.99 18.31 2.04
C PRO A 118 -13.93 18.14 3.57
N GLU A 119 -13.53 19.20 4.28
CA GLU A 119 -13.42 19.22 5.75
C GLU A 119 -14.77 18.94 6.45
N GLU A 120 -15.91 19.25 5.82
CA GLU A 120 -17.24 19.00 6.36
C GLU A 120 -17.56 17.50 6.53
N LEU A 121 -16.83 16.59 5.88
CA LEU A 121 -17.00 15.14 6.11
C LEU A 121 -16.72 14.75 7.57
N GLY A 122 -15.87 15.50 8.28
CA GLY A 122 -15.65 15.31 9.72
C GLY A 122 -16.88 15.55 10.59
N LEU A 123 -18.00 16.04 10.03
CA LEU A 123 -19.28 16.14 10.74
C LEU A 123 -19.99 14.79 10.91
N LEU A 124 -19.62 13.77 10.12
CA LEU A 124 -20.20 12.41 10.11
C LEU A 124 -19.67 11.54 11.26
N THR A 125 -19.69 12.04 12.49
CA THR A 125 -19.01 11.42 13.65
C THR A 125 -19.47 10.00 14.02
N ASP A 126 -20.60 9.56 13.46
CA ASP A 126 -21.16 8.22 13.67
C ASP A 126 -20.79 7.20 12.57
N LEU A 127 -19.98 7.62 11.60
CA LEU A 127 -19.57 6.79 10.48
C LEU A 127 -18.62 5.68 10.95
N ALA A 128 -18.95 4.43 10.60
CA ALA A 128 -18.16 3.24 10.87
C ALA A 128 -17.46 2.72 9.60
N LEU A 129 -18.03 2.95 8.42
CA LEU A 129 -17.51 2.48 7.13
C LEU A 129 -17.42 3.63 6.13
N LEU A 130 -16.28 3.79 5.49
CA LEU A 130 -16.10 4.68 4.35
C LEU A 130 -15.36 3.92 3.24
N HIS A 131 -16.09 3.49 2.22
CA HIS A 131 -15.55 2.75 1.08
C HIS A 131 -15.66 3.57 -0.20
N LEU A 132 -14.52 3.89 -0.80
CA LEU A 132 -14.38 4.75 -1.97
C LEU A 132 -13.58 4.09 -3.10
N ASN A 133 -13.46 2.76 -3.09
CA ASN A 133 -12.68 2.01 -4.08
C ASN A 133 -13.06 2.39 -5.52
N SER A 134 -12.07 2.51 -6.41
CA SER A 134 -12.29 2.72 -7.85
C SER A 134 -13.11 3.98 -8.15
N ASN A 135 -12.61 5.11 -7.64
CA ASN A 135 -13.08 6.45 -7.97
C ASN A 135 -11.90 7.31 -8.45
N ARG A 136 -12.16 8.58 -8.67
CA ARG A 136 -11.18 9.60 -9.07
C ARG A 136 -11.10 10.72 -8.01
N PHE A 137 -11.32 10.39 -6.73
CA PHE A 137 -11.11 11.36 -5.65
C PHE A 137 -9.63 11.72 -5.57
N CYS A 138 -9.33 13.02 -5.46
CA CYS A 138 -7.97 13.55 -5.45
C CYS A 138 -7.70 14.46 -4.26
N GLY A 139 -6.44 14.90 -4.13
CA GLY A 139 -5.99 15.79 -3.04
C GLY A 139 -5.47 15.01 -1.84
N ILE A 140 -5.39 15.69 -0.70
CA ILE A 140 -5.01 15.09 0.60
C ILE A 140 -6.27 14.81 1.43
N LEU A 141 -6.18 13.90 2.40
CA LEU A 141 -7.28 13.66 3.34
C LEU A 141 -7.44 14.87 4.28
N PRO A 142 -8.68 15.35 4.52
CA PRO A 142 -8.92 16.47 5.41
C PRO A 142 -8.62 16.11 6.87
N GLN A 143 -8.10 17.08 7.63
CA GLN A 143 -7.70 16.84 9.02
C GLN A 143 -8.91 16.53 9.91
N SER A 144 -10.10 17.06 9.56
CA SER A 144 -11.34 16.79 10.28
C SER A 144 -11.76 15.31 10.32
N LEU A 145 -11.19 14.43 9.48
CA LEU A 145 -11.45 12.99 9.56
C LEU A 145 -11.07 12.42 10.92
N SER A 146 -10.18 13.06 11.69
CA SER A 146 -9.88 12.67 13.07
C SER A 146 -11.11 12.66 13.99
N ASN A 147 -12.19 13.34 13.61
CA ASN A 147 -13.45 13.35 14.35
C ASN A 147 -14.29 12.08 14.17
N LEU A 148 -13.95 11.22 13.21
CA LEU A 148 -14.66 9.98 12.91
C LEU A 148 -14.23 8.86 13.86
N ILE A 149 -14.45 9.07 15.16
CA ILE A 149 -13.93 8.18 16.22
C ILE A 149 -14.50 6.76 16.20
N LEU A 150 -15.59 6.53 15.48
CA LEU A 150 -16.21 5.22 15.28
C LEU A 150 -15.79 4.54 13.97
N LEU A 151 -14.96 5.19 13.15
CA LEU A 151 -14.55 4.66 11.85
C LEU A 151 -13.72 3.39 12.03
N TYR A 152 -14.28 2.28 11.55
CA TYR A 152 -13.76 0.94 11.67
C TYR A 152 -13.06 0.49 10.38
N GLU A 153 -13.64 0.81 9.22
CA GLU A 153 -13.06 0.53 7.91
C GLU A 153 -12.95 1.80 7.06
N LEU A 154 -11.75 2.00 6.51
CA LEU A 154 -11.45 3.06 5.57
C LEU A 154 -10.80 2.45 4.33
N ASP A 155 -11.57 2.37 3.25
CA ASP A 155 -11.08 1.96 1.93
C ASP A 155 -11.03 3.16 0.99
N LEU A 156 -9.82 3.59 0.66
CA LEU A 156 -9.51 4.68 -0.26
C LEU A 156 -8.84 4.17 -1.54
N SER A 157 -8.87 2.87 -1.78
CA SER A 157 -8.07 2.25 -2.82
C SER A 157 -8.49 2.66 -4.24
N ASN A 158 -7.55 2.61 -5.18
CA ASN A 158 -7.78 2.97 -6.59
C ASN A 158 -8.44 4.35 -6.74
N ASN A 159 -7.71 5.37 -6.29
CA ASN A 159 -8.07 6.79 -6.37
C ASN A 159 -6.87 7.61 -6.83
N ARG A 160 -6.94 8.94 -6.69
CA ARG A 160 -5.89 9.90 -7.07
C ARG A 160 -5.42 10.70 -5.86
N PHE A 161 -5.46 10.13 -4.66
CA PHE A 161 -4.97 10.81 -3.45
C PHE A 161 -3.46 10.98 -3.50
N VAL A 162 -2.99 12.17 -3.17
CA VAL A 162 -1.57 12.59 -3.26
C VAL A 162 -1.05 13.04 -1.89
N GLY A 163 0.24 13.40 -1.83
CA GLY A 163 0.88 13.92 -0.62
C GLY A 163 1.43 12.82 0.28
N PRO A 164 1.90 13.16 1.49
CA PRO A 164 2.49 12.18 2.40
C PRO A 164 1.45 11.17 2.88
N PHE A 165 1.90 10.11 3.57
CA PHE A 165 1.01 9.21 4.30
C PHE A 165 -0.02 10.02 5.14
N PRO A 166 -1.32 9.69 5.07
CA PRO A 166 -2.37 10.47 5.73
C PRO A 166 -2.36 10.24 7.25
N SER A 167 -1.53 10.99 7.98
CA SER A 167 -1.36 10.84 9.43
C SER A 167 -2.65 10.99 10.24
N VAL A 168 -3.68 11.64 9.68
CA VAL A 168 -5.02 11.72 10.28
C VAL A 168 -5.59 10.34 10.64
N VAL A 169 -5.34 9.30 9.84
CA VAL A 169 -5.83 7.94 10.11
C VAL A 169 -5.18 7.34 11.37
N LEU A 170 -4.03 7.86 11.79
CA LEU A 170 -3.34 7.42 13.00
C LEU A 170 -4.04 7.92 14.28
N SER A 171 -4.92 8.91 14.17
CA SER A 171 -5.71 9.40 15.32
C SER A 171 -7.00 8.61 15.55
N LEU A 172 -7.39 7.76 14.60
CA LEU A 172 -8.63 6.99 14.66
C LEU A 172 -8.47 5.82 15.64
N PRO A 173 -9.26 5.78 16.74
CA PRO A 173 -9.05 4.81 17.81
C PRO A 173 -9.62 3.42 17.50
N THR A 174 -10.62 3.34 16.64
CA THR A 174 -11.37 2.11 16.33
C THR A 174 -11.03 1.50 14.98
N LEU A 175 -10.18 2.17 14.17
CA LEU A 175 -9.83 1.74 12.83
C LEU A 175 -9.10 0.38 12.84
N LYS A 176 -9.64 -0.58 12.09
CA LYS A 176 -9.09 -1.93 11.94
C LYS A 176 -8.69 -2.29 10.51
N TYR A 177 -9.42 -1.74 9.55
CA TYR A 177 -9.15 -1.93 8.13
C TYR A 177 -8.75 -0.60 7.49
N LEU A 178 -7.55 -0.56 6.93
CA LEU A 178 -7.01 0.59 6.21
C LEU A 178 -6.49 0.14 4.85
N ASP A 179 -7.14 0.60 3.79
CA ASP A 179 -6.71 0.34 2.41
C ASP A 179 -6.40 1.64 1.67
N LEU A 180 -5.11 1.81 1.34
CA LEU A 180 -4.57 2.98 0.63
C LEU A 180 -4.03 2.61 -0.75
N ARG A 181 -4.30 1.39 -1.25
CA ARG A 181 -3.68 0.87 -2.49
C ARG A 181 -4.01 1.70 -3.71
N TYR A 182 -3.13 1.68 -4.72
CA TYR A 182 -3.39 2.33 -6.01
C TYR A 182 -3.75 3.82 -5.84
N ASN A 183 -2.87 4.54 -5.17
CA ASN A 183 -2.93 5.99 -5.00
C ASN A 183 -1.55 6.56 -5.33
N GLU A 184 -1.38 7.83 -4.98
CA GLU A 184 -0.19 8.62 -5.27
C GLU A 184 0.49 9.14 -3.99
N PHE A 185 0.27 8.46 -2.86
CA PHE A 185 0.90 8.81 -1.58
C PHE A 185 2.41 8.64 -1.65
N GLU A 186 3.16 9.57 -1.05
CA GLU A 186 4.62 9.66 -1.17
C GLU A 186 5.34 9.81 0.17
N GLY A 187 6.68 9.78 0.13
CA GLY A 187 7.53 9.88 1.30
C GLY A 187 7.56 8.60 2.14
N LYS A 188 7.93 8.73 3.41
CA LYS A 188 8.11 7.60 4.32
C LYS A 188 6.79 7.13 4.95
N LEU A 189 6.72 5.83 5.27
CA LEU A 189 5.70 5.33 6.19
C LEU A 189 6.03 5.75 7.64
N PRO A 190 5.05 6.26 8.40
CA PRO A 190 5.25 6.60 9.81
C PRO A 190 5.35 5.33 10.68
N PRO A 191 6.32 5.23 11.60
CA PRO A 191 6.42 4.13 12.56
C PRO A 191 5.11 3.87 13.33
N GLU A 192 4.35 4.92 13.65
CA GLU A 192 3.10 4.87 14.40
C GLU A 192 2.02 4.00 13.73
N LEU A 193 2.11 3.81 12.39
CA LEU A 193 1.24 2.88 11.66
C LEU A 193 1.32 1.47 12.24
N PHE A 194 2.54 1.03 12.59
CA PHE A 194 2.78 -0.33 13.10
C PHE A 194 2.49 -0.46 14.60
N SER A 195 2.19 0.64 15.28
CA SER A 195 1.69 0.61 16.66
C SER A 195 0.16 0.51 16.73
N LYS A 196 -0.53 0.63 15.59
CA LYS A 196 -1.97 0.36 15.53
C LYS A 196 -2.24 -1.13 15.42
N SER A 197 -3.28 -1.57 16.14
CA SER A 197 -3.84 -2.90 15.99
C SER A 197 -4.74 -2.93 14.76
N LEU A 198 -4.11 -3.03 13.58
CA LEU A 198 -4.76 -3.26 12.29
C LEU A 198 -4.73 -4.76 11.97
N ASP A 199 -5.75 -5.24 11.26
CA ASP A 199 -5.83 -6.65 10.84
C ASP A 199 -5.06 -6.85 9.53
N ALA A 200 -5.11 -5.87 8.62
CA ALA A 200 -4.37 -5.88 7.38
C ALA A 200 -3.81 -4.49 7.05
N ILE A 201 -2.66 -4.44 6.38
CA ILE A 201 -2.01 -3.20 5.94
C ILE A 201 -1.78 -3.26 4.43
N PHE A 202 -2.56 -2.44 3.72
CA PHE A 202 -2.54 -2.37 2.26
C PHE A 202 -2.05 -0.99 1.79
N VAL A 203 -0.79 -0.90 1.35
CA VAL A 203 -0.17 0.35 0.86
C VAL A 203 0.48 0.19 -0.51
N ASN A 204 0.27 -0.94 -1.18
CA ASN A 204 0.89 -1.23 -2.48
C ASN A 204 0.44 -0.27 -3.58
N SER A 205 1.28 -0.14 -4.61
CA SER A 205 1.03 0.71 -5.78
C SER A 205 0.83 2.17 -5.36
N ASN A 206 1.82 2.72 -4.65
CA ASN A 206 1.94 4.12 -4.27
C ASN A 206 3.34 4.65 -4.65
N ARG A 207 3.71 5.83 -4.15
CA ARG A 207 5.04 6.42 -4.30
C ARG A 207 5.81 6.46 -2.98
N PHE A 208 5.53 5.54 -2.06
CA PHE A 208 6.27 5.48 -0.79
C PHE A 208 7.75 5.20 -1.03
N THR A 209 8.59 5.90 -0.27
CA THR A 209 10.06 5.84 -0.29
C THR A 209 10.58 5.55 1.12
N ASP A 210 11.91 5.58 1.28
CA ASP A 210 12.62 5.30 2.52
C ASP A 210 12.43 3.88 3.06
N VAL A 211 13.28 3.53 4.03
CA VAL A 211 13.28 2.18 4.59
C VAL A 211 11.97 1.84 5.29
N ILE A 212 11.61 0.55 5.25
CA ILE A 212 10.54 0.00 6.09
C ILE A 212 10.88 0.27 7.56
N PRO A 213 9.98 0.90 8.36
CA PRO A 213 10.26 1.22 9.75
C PRO A 213 10.66 0.00 10.60
N ARG A 214 11.65 0.19 11.48
CA ARG A 214 12.21 -0.87 12.33
C ARG A 214 11.22 -1.46 13.33
N ASN A 215 10.09 -0.80 13.56
CA ASN A 215 9.02 -1.30 14.41
C ASN A 215 7.90 -2.00 13.62
N LEU A 216 8.16 -2.38 12.35
CA LEU A 216 7.21 -3.12 11.53
C LEU A 216 6.59 -4.31 12.29
N GLY A 217 7.41 -5.09 13.02
CA GLY A 217 6.93 -6.23 13.79
C GLY A 217 6.17 -5.88 15.08
N SER A 218 5.98 -4.61 15.42
CA SER A 218 5.08 -4.21 16.50
C SER A 218 3.60 -4.32 16.11
N SER A 219 3.31 -4.45 14.81
CA SER A 219 1.96 -4.63 14.32
C SER A 219 1.44 -6.04 14.59
N SER A 220 0.12 -6.18 14.68
CA SER A 220 -0.58 -7.46 14.80
C SER A 220 -1.20 -7.95 13.49
N ALA A 221 -0.93 -7.28 12.37
CA ALA A 221 -1.58 -7.58 11.10
C ALA A 221 -1.31 -9.02 10.63
N SER A 222 -2.30 -9.64 10.01
CA SER A 222 -2.18 -10.93 9.34
C SER A 222 -1.73 -10.80 7.89
N VAL A 223 -1.97 -9.65 7.26
CA VAL A 223 -1.60 -9.40 5.86
C VAL A 223 -0.87 -8.06 5.73
N VAL A 224 0.31 -8.08 5.10
CA VAL A 224 1.11 -6.88 4.80
C VAL A 224 1.46 -6.85 3.32
N VAL A 225 0.94 -5.86 2.60
CA VAL A 225 1.15 -5.70 1.15
C VAL A 225 1.76 -4.34 0.84
N PHE A 226 3.06 -4.35 0.58
CA PHE A 226 3.88 -3.16 0.31
C PHE A 226 4.27 -3.02 -1.16
N ALA A 227 3.86 -3.98 -1.99
CA ALA A 227 4.27 -4.12 -3.38
C ALA A 227 4.23 -2.82 -4.20
N ASN A 228 5.08 -2.72 -5.23
CA ASN A 228 5.10 -1.57 -6.15
C ASN A 228 5.25 -0.22 -5.43
N ASN A 229 6.33 -0.10 -4.66
CA ASN A 229 6.77 1.13 -4.01
C ASN A 229 8.31 1.23 -4.10
N LYS A 230 8.92 2.27 -3.54
CA LYS A 230 10.39 2.48 -3.59
C LYS A 230 11.02 2.51 -2.20
N PHE A 231 10.65 1.57 -1.33
CA PHE A 231 11.15 1.51 0.04
C PHE A 231 12.68 1.38 0.12
N GLY A 232 13.28 0.49 -0.68
CA GLY A 232 14.71 0.24 -0.54
C GLY A 232 15.05 -0.37 0.83
N GLY A 233 16.25 -0.08 1.33
CA GLY A 233 16.71 -0.61 2.63
C GLY A 233 16.69 -2.14 2.71
N CYS A 234 16.66 -2.66 3.92
CA CYS A 234 16.54 -4.09 4.21
C CYS A 234 15.23 -4.39 4.93
N ILE A 235 14.81 -5.66 4.92
CA ILE A 235 13.73 -6.13 5.78
C ILE A 235 14.21 -6.04 7.25
N PRO A 236 13.48 -5.36 8.14
CA PRO A 236 13.92 -5.20 9.53
C PRO A 236 13.80 -6.53 10.29
N ARG A 237 14.81 -6.86 11.10
CA ARG A 237 14.82 -8.08 11.95
C ARG A 237 13.64 -8.16 12.93
N SER A 238 13.02 -7.02 13.26
CA SER A 238 11.77 -6.97 14.02
C SER A 238 10.66 -7.81 13.41
N ILE A 239 10.75 -8.18 12.12
CA ILE A 239 9.78 -9.05 11.45
C ILE A 239 9.51 -10.33 12.25
N ALA A 240 10.48 -10.87 13.01
CA ALA A 240 10.28 -12.01 13.90
C ALA A 240 9.11 -11.83 14.89
N ASN A 241 8.80 -10.59 15.29
CA ASN A 241 7.73 -10.31 16.25
C ASN A 241 6.33 -10.60 15.69
N PHE A 242 6.20 -10.75 14.37
CA PHE A 242 4.98 -11.22 13.71
C PHE A 242 4.75 -12.73 13.81
N ALA A 243 5.62 -13.50 14.49
CA ALA A 243 5.64 -14.96 14.51
C ALA A 243 4.27 -15.66 14.60
N ASN A 244 3.33 -15.05 15.33
CA ASN A 244 2.03 -15.64 15.64
C ASN A 244 0.84 -15.00 14.91
N THR A 245 1.06 -13.99 14.05
CA THR A 245 -0.04 -13.25 13.41
C THR A 245 0.07 -13.21 11.89
N LEU A 246 1.27 -13.03 11.33
CA LEU A 246 1.43 -12.76 9.91
C LEU A 246 1.28 -14.03 9.06
N GLU A 247 0.35 -13.97 8.11
CA GLU A 247 0.00 -15.04 7.17
C GLU A 247 0.48 -14.70 5.75
N GLU A 248 0.49 -13.42 5.37
CA GLU A 248 0.91 -12.99 4.03
C GLU A 248 1.86 -11.79 4.08
N LEU A 249 3.03 -11.94 3.47
CA LEU A 249 4.03 -10.88 3.30
C LEU A 249 4.37 -10.69 1.82
N LEU A 250 3.89 -9.58 1.25
CA LEU A 250 4.05 -9.25 -0.17
C LEU A 250 4.88 -7.96 -0.32
N LEU A 251 6.15 -8.14 -0.71
CA LEU A 251 7.15 -7.09 -0.90
C LEU A 251 7.59 -6.95 -2.37
N ILE A 252 6.75 -7.40 -3.31
CA ILE A 252 7.02 -7.41 -4.76
C ILE A 252 7.43 -6.02 -5.25
N ASN A 253 8.57 -5.88 -5.94
CA ASN A 253 8.96 -4.61 -6.56
C ASN A 253 8.97 -3.43 -5.56
N THR A 254 9.74 -3.57 -4.49
CA THR A 254 9.87 -2.55 -3.42
C THR A 254 11.27 -1.95 -3.32
N SER A 255 12.16 -2.30 -4.25
CA SER A 255 13.58 -1.92 -4.28
C SER A 255 14.40 -2.41 -3.06
N ILE A 256 13.86 -3.31 -2.23
CA ILE A 256 14.54 -3.87 -1.07
C ILE A 256 15.86 -4.50 -1.51
N LYS A 257 16.89 -4.32 -0.69
CA LYS A 257 18.26 -4.80 -0.92
C LYS A 257 18.81 -5.51 0.31
N GLY A 258 20.02 -6.02 0.17
CA GLY A 258 20.71 -6.77 1.23
C GLY A 258 20.21 -8.21 1.32
N CYS A 259 20.62 -8.92 2.37
CA CYS A 259 20.19 -10.31 2.57
C CYS A 259 18.81 -10.41 3.22
N LEU A 260 18.10 -11.50 2.91
CA LEU A 260 16.89 -11.89 3.62
C LEU A 260 17.26 -12.28 5.06
N PRO A 261 16.71 -11.62 6.11
CA PRO A 261 17.08 -11.95 7.48
C PRO A 261 16.56 -13.36 7.88
N PRO A 262 17.35 -14.17 8.60
CA PRO A 262 16.91 -15.48 9.09
C PRO A 262 15.62 -15.44 9.93
N GLU A 263 15.34 -14.30 10.56
CA GLU A 263 14.13 -14.00 11.33
C GLU A 263 12.82 -14.19 10.52
N VAL A 264 12.86 -14.14 9.19
CA VAL A 264 11.71 -14.49 8.33
C VAL A 264 11.28 -15.94 8.55
N GLY A 265 12.21 -16.84 8.88
CA GLY A 265 11.91 -18.23 9.21
C GLY A 265 11.19 -18.45 10.55
N TYR A 266 10.93 -17.38 11.33
CA TYR A 266 10.16 -17.45 12.57
C TYR A 266 8.68 -17.08 12.38
N LEU A 267 8.25 -16.80 11.16
CA LEU A 267 6.87 -16.46 10.82
C LEU A 267 6.02 -17.73 10.69
N TYR A 268 5.77 -18.43 11.80
CA TYR A 268 5.23 -19.80 11.78
C TYR A 268 3.82 -19.94 11.15
N LYS A 269 3.06 -18.85 11.04
CA LYS A 269 1.76 -18.81 10.35
C LYS A 269 1.84 -18.41 8.88
N LEU A 270 3.02 -18.07 8.36
CA LEU A 270 3.18 -17.54 7.02
C LEU A 270 2.79 -18.58 5.97
N ARG A 271 1.87 -18.19 5.09
CA ARG A 271 1.38 -18.95 3.95
C ARG A 271 1.93 -18.40 2.64
N VAL A 272 2.09 -17.08 2.55
CA VAL A 272 2.54 -16.41 1.33
C VAL A 272 3.74 -15.52 1.65
N LEU A 273 4.86 -15.81 0.99
CA LEU A 273 6.04 -14.95 0.98
C LEU A 273 6.41 -14.63 -0.46
N ASP A 274 6.21 -13.38 -0.87
CA ASP A 274 6.65 -12.88 -2.17
C ASP A 274 7.57 -11.67 -1.99
N VAL A 275 8.84 -11.85 -2.31
CA VAL A 275 9.87 -10.80 -2.31
C VAL A 275 10.45 -10.60 -3.71
N SER A 276 9.70 -10.97 -4.74
CA SER A 276 10.14 -10.90 -6.13
C SER A 276 10.38 -9.46 -6.62
N TYR A 277 11.15 -9.33 -7.70
CA TYR A 277 11.48 -8.04 -8.32
C TYR A 277 12.17 -7.05 -7.37
N ASN A 278 13.09 -7.53 -6.54
CA ASN A 278 13.88 -6.70 -5.64
C ASN A 278 15.39 -6.78 -5.98
N LYS A 279 16.21 -6.29 -5.07
CA LYS A 279 17.68 -6.30 -5.15
C LYS A 279 18.27 -7.13 -4.01
N ILE A 280 17.56 -8.18 -3.60
CA ILE A 280 17.97 -9.06 -2.50
C ILE A 280 19.18 -9.88 -2.98
N ILE A 281 20.21 -9.95 -2.14
CA ILE A 281 21.45 -10.68 -2.39
C ILE A 281 21.65 -11.78 -1.35
N GLY A 282 22.64 -12.65 -1.57
CA GLY A 282 23.01 -13.69 -0.61
C GLY A 282 22.09 -14.92 -0.68
N PRO A 283 22.29 -15.89 0.23
CA PRO A 283 21.58 -17.16 0.21
C PRO A 283 20.16 -17.09 0.79
N ILE A 284 19.36 -18.11 0.48
CA ILE A 284 18.11 -18.38 1.18
C ILE A 284 18.46 -18.82 2.62
N PRO A 285 17.96 -18.15 3.67
CA PRO A 285 18.19 -18.59 5.03
C PRO A 285 17.60 -19.98 5.29
N TYR A 286 18.38 -20.88 5.88
CA TYR A 286 17.93 -22.24 6.20
C TYR A 286 16.69 -22.28 7.10
N SER A 287 16.49 -21.24 7.91
CA SER A 287 15.31 -21.09 8.80
C SER A 287 13.97 -21.11 8.05
N ILE A 288 13.94 -20.82 6.74
CA ILE A 288 12.72 -20.91 5.92
C ILE A 288 12.18 -22.34 5.84
N ALA A 289 13.03 -23.36 6.01
CA ALA A 289 12.59 -24.76 6.10
C ALA A 289 11.66 -25.04 7.31
N GLY A 290 11.60 -24.12 8.29
CA GLY A 290 10.69 -24.21 9.43
C GLY A 290 9.27 -23.70 9.17
N LEU A 291 9.00 -23.11 8.01
CA LEU A 291 7.71 -22.48 7.70
C LEU A 291 6.68 -23.52 7.20
N ALA A 292 6.23 -24.39 8.09
CA ALA A 292 5.38 -25.54 7.74
C ALA A 292 4.05 -25.20 7.04
N HIS A 293 3.53 -23.97 7.23
CA HIS A 293 2.29 -23.52 6.60
C HIS A 293 2.49 -22.81 5.25
N LEU A 294 3.73 -22.68 4.77
CA LEU A 294 4.04 -21.93 3.57
C LEU A 294 3.50 -22.64 2.32
N GLU A 295 2.69 -21.92 1.55
CA GLU A 295 2.00 -22.40 0.35
C GLU A 295 2.58 -21.78 -0.92
N LEU A 296 2.95 -20.50 -0.86
CA LEU A 296 3.56 -19.76 -1.96
C LEU A 296 4.85 -19.10 -1.49
N LEU A 297 5.94 -19.43 -2.19
CA LEU A 297 7.26 -18.85 -1.99
C LEU A 297 7.80 -18.30 -3.30
N ASN A 298 8.00 -16.99 -3.38
CA ASN A 298 8.49 -16.35 -4.61
C ASN A 298 9.70 -15.44 -4.32
N PHE A 299 10.85 -15.88 -4.82
CA PHE A 299 12.13 -15.16 -4.82
C PHE A 299 12.50 -14.61 -6.19
N GLY A 300 11.62 -14.73 -7.19
CA GLY A 300 11.94 -14.44 -8.58
C GLY A 300 12.47 -13.02 -8.81
N HIS A 301 13.34 -12.83 -9.80
CA HIS A 301 13.89 -11.52 -10.15
C HIS A 301 14.60 -10.80 -8.98
N ASN A 302 15.62 -11.45 -8.42
CA ASN A 302 16.52 -10.90 -7.42
C ASN A 302 18.00 -11.13 -7.81
N MET A 303 18.92 -10.98 -6.86
CA MET A 303 20.35 -11.21 -7.01
C MET A 303 20.83 -12.27 -6.00
N MET A 304 19.95 -13.21 -5.62
CA MET A 304 20.25 -14.23 -4.62
C MET A 304 21.25 -15.26 -5.17
N THR A 305 22.13 -15.75 -4.29
CA THR A 305 23.26 -16.64 -4.60
C THR A 305 23.27 -17.87 -3.71
N GLY A 306 24.21 -18.79 -3.93
CA GLY A 306 24.39 -19.98 -3.10
C GLY A 306 23.40 -21.09 -3.46
N ASP A 307 23.15 -21.96 -2.49
CA ASP A 307 22.41 -23.20 -2.72
C ASP A 307 20.95 -23.07 -2.28
N VAL A 308 20.06 -23.79 -2.96
CA VAL A 308 18.67 -23.94 -2.55
C VAL A 308 18.59 -24.98 -1.42
N PRO A 309 18.20 -24.60 -0.18
CA PRO A 309 18.19 -25.56 0.92
C PRO A 309 17.14 -26.64 0.72
N ASP A 310 17.54 -27.92 0.83
CA ASP A 310 16.65 -29.08 0.66
C ASP A 310 15.39 -29.02 1.53
N GLY A 311 15.52 -28.46 2.75
CA GLY A 311 14.41 -28.31 3.69
C GLY A 311 13.27 -27.44 3.14
N VAL A 312 13.57 -26.44 2.29
CA VAL A 312 12.55 -25.61 1.62
C VAL A 312 11.73 -26.44 0.63
N CYS A 313 12.39 -27.36 -0.08
CA CYS A 313 11.74 -28.28 -1.02
C CYS A 313 10.98 -29.43 -0.34
N CYS A 314 11.08 -29.54 0.99
CA CYS A 314 10.36 -30.50 1.83
C CYS A 314 9.16 -29.89 2.57
N LEU A 315 8.88 -28.60 2.38
CA LEU A 315 7.77 -27.93 3.05
C LEU A 315 6.43 -28.61 2.69
N PRO A 316 5.61 -28.99 3.68
CA PRO A 316 4.50 -29.93 3.48
C PRO A 316 3.33 -29.32 2.69
N ASN A 317 3.13 -28.00 2.77
CA ASN A 317 2.02 -27.31 2.12
C ASN A 317 2.42 -26.53 0.87
N LEU A 318 3.70 -26.58 0.48
CA LEU A 318 4.21 -25.77 -0.61
C LEU A 318 3.56 -26.18 -1.93
N SER A 319 2.93 -25.21 -2.60
CA SER A 319 2.20 -25.42 -3.86
C SER A 319 2.83 -24.64 -5.01
N ASN A 320 3.50 -23.52 -4.72
CA ASN A 320 4.19 -22.71 -5.70
C ASN A 320 5.52 -22.23 -5.13
N PHE A 321 6.60 -22.51 -5.86
CA PHE A 321 7.94 -22.09 -5.53
C PHE A 321 8.65 -21.51 -6.75
N THR A 322 8.97 -20.22 -6.72
CA THR A 322 9.64 -19.52 -7.83
C THR A 322 11.00 -18.99 -7.40
N LEU A 323 12.05 -19.44 -8.08
CA LEU A 323 13.45 -19.02 -7.90
C LEU A 323 14.01 -18.28 -9.12
N SER A 324 13.22 -18.14 -10.17
CA SER A 324 13.72 -17.74 -11.48
C SER A 324 14.38 -16.36 -11.48
N TYR A 325 15.33 -16.15 -12.40
CA TYR A 325 16.07 -14.90 -12.52
C TYR A 325 16.89 -14.52 -11.26
N ASN A 326 17.60 -15.48 -10.68
CA ASN A 326 18.60 -15.30 -9.62
C ASN A 326 19.98 -15.84 -10.06
N PHE A 327 20.88 -16.12 -9.11
CA PHE A 327 22.22 -16.67 -9.32
C PHE A 327 22.48 -17.89 -8.41
N PHE A 328 21.46 -18.73 -8.19
CA PHE A 328 21.65 -19.99 -7.46
C PHE A 328 22.55 -20.96 -8.25
N CYS A 329 23.50 -21.59 -7.56
CA CYS A 329 24.51 -22.46 -8.17
C CYS A 329 24.24 -23.95 -7.92
N GLU A 330 23.55 -24.29 -6.83
CA GLU A 330 23.15 -25.66 -6.52
C GLU A 330 21.67 -25.75 -6.16
N GLU A 331 21.04 -26.82 -6.65
CA GLU A 331 19.69 -27.22 -6.29
C GLU A 331 19.76 -28.72 -5.96
N GLY A 332 19.50 -29.06 -4.70
CA GLY A 332 19.53 -30.45 -4.26
C GLY A 332 18.51 -31.32 -4.98
N GLY A 333 18.82 -32.62 -5.12
CA GLY A 333 18.02 -33.55 -5.92
C GLY A 333 16.55 -33.67 -5.46
N ILE A 334 16.25 -33.33 -4.20
CA ILE A 334 14.89 -33.31 -3.66
C ILE A 334 14.02 -32.26 -4.37
N CYS A 335 14.59 -31.08 -4.66
CA CYS A 335 13.90 -30.00 -5.36
C CYS A 335 13.57 -30.36 -6.82
N SER A 336 14.38 -31.22 -7.45
CA SER A 336 14.12 -31.69 -8.82
C SER A 336 12.84 -32.51 -8.94
N ASN A 337 12.29 -33.00 -7.82
CA ASN A 337 11.06 -33.79 -7.81
C ASN A 337 9.79 -32.96 -7.51
N LEU A 338 9.89 -31.62 -7.35
CA LEU A 338 8.76 -30.77 -6.97
C LEU A 338 7.62 -30.83 -7.99
N THR A 339 7.93 -30.75 -9.29
CA THR A 339 6.90 -30.78 -10.34
C THR A 339 6.12 -32.10 -10.36
N SER A 340 6.77 -33.24 -10.04
CA SER A 340 6.08 -34.54 -9.98
C SER A 340 5.14 -34.64 -8.78
N LYS A 341 5.40 -33.87 -7.71
CA LYS A 341 4.52 -33.71 -6.55
C LYS A 341 3.38 -32.72 -6.78
N GLY A 342 3.23 -32.18 -8.00
CA GLY A 342 2.19 -31.19 -8.33
C GLY A 342 2.52 -29.77 -7.88
N ILE A 343 3.76 -29.50 -7.48
CA ILE A 343 4.21 -28.17 -7.06
C ILE A 343 4.62 -27.37 -8.29
N MET A 344 4.07 -26.17 -8.45
CA MET A 344 4.51 -25.23 -9.48
C MET A 344 5.92 -24.75 -9.14
N PHE A 345 6.90 -25.07 -9.98
CA PHE A 345 8.30 -24.75 -9.74
C PHE A 345 8.94 -24.05 -10.94
N ASP A 346 9.62 -22.93 -10.72
CA ASP A 346 10.35 -22.18 -11.75
C ASP A 346 11.76 -21.81 -11.27
N ASP A 347 12.76 -22.52 -11.80
CA ASP A 347 14.20 -22.37 -11.52
C ASP A 347 14.98 -21.73 -12.68
N ARG A 348 14.28 -21.22 -13.70
CA ARG A 348 14.91 -20.71 -14.93
C ARG A 348 15.78 -19.50 -14.65
N ARG A 349 16.76 -19.26 -15.54
CA ARG A 349 17.63 -18.07 -15.48
C ARG A 349 18.37 -17.95 -14.14
N ASN A 350 18.87 -19.09 -13.64
CA ASN A 350 19.84 -19.20 -12.55
C ASN A 350 21.22 -19.64 -13.09
N CYS A 351 22.10 -20.09 -12.21
CA CYS A 351 23.45 -20.57 -12.50
C CYS A 351 23.61 -22.08 -12.24
N LEU A 352 22.56 -22.85 -12.54
CA LEU A 352 22.48 -24.29 -12.27
C LEU A 352 23.04 -25.10 -13.47
N PRO A 353 24.24 -25.71 -13.38
CA PRO A 353 24.95 -26.23 -14.56
C PRO A 353 24.20 -27.30 -15.37
N ASN A 354 23.35 -28.08 -14.70
CA ASN A 354 22.65 -29.24 -15.29
C ASN A 354 21.16 -28.98 -15.58
N LYS A 355 20.67 -27.74 -15.41
CA LYS A 355 19.26 -27.39 -15.65
C LYS A 355 19.08 -26.65 -16.99
N PRO A 356 17.90 -26.75 -17.63
CA PRO A 356 17.62 -26.03 -18.86
C PRO A 356 17.35 -24.53 -18.58
N GLN A 357 17.45 -23.70 -19.63
CA GLN A 357 17.05 -22.28 -19.63
C GLN A 357 17.78 -21.39 -18.59
N GLN A 358 19.04 -21.70 -18.32
CA GLN A 358 19.88 -21.02 -17.33
C GLN A 358 20.58 -19.79 -17.93
N ARG A 359 21.22 -19.00 -17.06
CA ARG A 359 22.05 -17.86 -17.47
C ARG A 359 23.28 -18.33 -18.23
N SER A 360 23.89 -17.39 -18.95
CA SER A 360 25.18 -17.67 -19.59
C SER A 360 26.27 -17.84 -18.53
N LYS A 361 27.27 -18.68 -18.83
CA LYS A 361 28.43 -18.86 -17.97
C LYS A 361 29.10 -17.53 -17.59
N LYS A 362 29.21 -16.60 -18.54
CA LYS A 362 29.75 -15.25 -18.32
C LYS A 362 28.98 -14.46 -17.24
N GLU A 363 27.66 -14.57 -17.19
CA GLU A 363 26.85 -13.91 -16.17
C GLU A 363 27.06 -14.54 -14.79
N CYS A 364 27.20 -15.87 -14.72
CA CYS A 364 27.42 -16.60 -13.47
C CYS A 364 28.81 -16.37 -12.90
N ASP A 365 29.87 -16.50 -13.71
CA ASP A 365 31.26 -16.30 -13.31
C ASP A 365 31.51 -14.88 -12.74
N ALA A 366 30.69 -13.89 -13.14
CA ALA A 366 30.81 -12.51 -12.66
C ALA A 366 30.36 -12.34 -11.20
N VAL A 367 29.42 -13.17 -10.74
CA VAL A 367 28.88 -13.12 -9.36
C VAL A 367 29.77 -13.90 -8.40
N ASP A 368 30.35 -15.03 -8.84
CA ASP A 368 31.27 -15.84 -8.03
C ASP A 368 32.52 -15.07 -7.56
N GLN A 369 32.92 -14.03 -8.31
CA GLN A 369 34.03 -13.16 -7.95
C GLN A 369 33.73 -12.22 -6.77
N HIS A 370 32.47 -12.11 -6.35
CA HIS A 370 32.00 -11.15 -5.34
C HIS A 370 31.10 -11.84 -4.30
N PRO A 371 31.69 -12.68 -3.41
CA PRO A 371 30.92 -13.36 -2.38
C PRO A 371 30.24 -12.36 -1.43
N VAL A 372 29.00 -12.67 -1.05
CA VAL A 372 28.15 -11.80 -0.21
C VAL A 372 28.37 -12.12 1.26
N ASP A 373 28.75 -11.10 2.05
CA ASP A 373 28.73 -11.17 3.52
C ASP A 373 27.40 -10.61 4.06
N CYS A 374 26.48 -11.51 4.45
CA CYS A 374 25.19 -11.12 5.00
C CYS A 374 25.26 -10.49 6.41
N ALA A 375 26.37 -10.63 7.14
CA ALA A 375 26.52 -9.96 8.44
C ALA A 375 26.69 -8.44 8.27
N GLN A 376 27.27 -8.00 7.16
CA GLN A 376 27.55 -6.59 6.86
C GLN A 376 26.50 -5.94 5.95
N SER A 377 25.75 -6.74 5.20
CA SER A 377 24.86 -6.30 4.10
C SER A 377 23.76 -5.31 4.51
N CYS A 378 23.32 -5.36 5.76
CA CYS A 378 22.27 -4.46 6.28
C CYS A 378 22.71 -3.58 7.46
N GLY A 379 23.95 -3.73 7.94
CA GLY A 379 24.54 -2.99 9.06
C GLY A 379 23.74 -3.07 10.36
N ASN A 380 24.41 -3.20 11.51
CA ASN A 380 23.81 -2.75 12.77
C ASN A 380 23.76 -1.22 12.74
N SER A 381 22.89 -0.61 11.93
CA SER A 381 22.67 0.83 11.96
C SER A 381 21.96 1.17 13.28
N LEU A 382 22.76 1.22 14.34
CA LEU A 382 22.50 1.82 15.64
C LEU A 382 22.64 3.34 15.50
N TYR A 383 21.78 3.95 14.68
CA TYR A 383 21.56 5.38 14.66
C TYR A 383 20.07 5.64 14.46
#